data_AF-A0A937DWG9-F1
#
_entry.id   AF-A0A937DWG9-F1
#
_cell.length_a   1.000
_cell.length_b   1.000
_cell.length_c   1.000
_cell.angle_alpha   90.00
_cell.angle_beta   90.00
_cell.angle_gamma   90.00
#
_symmetry.space_group_name_H-M   'P 1'
#
loop_
_entity.id
_entity.type
_entity.pdbx_description
1 polymer ?
#
loop_
_entity_poly.entity_id
_entity_poly.type
_entity_poly.pdbx_seq_one_letter_code
_entity_poly.pdbx_strand_id
1 'polypeptide(L)' 'MIRKNAFFMTGTIGMVLSAALHIFFSLGLGLESAHTIFFSLYTVFTVFLTFGFAQVLGSTRRKTARIRLK' A
#
# COMPACT_ATOMS: atom_id res chain seq x y z
N MET A 1 18.83 -4.24 -10.37
CA MET A 1 17.56 -4.97 -10.61
C MET A 1 16.67 -4.84 -9.38
N ILE A 2 15.81 -3.82 -9.35
CA ILE A 2 14.84 -3.60 -8.28
C ILE A 2 13.79 -4.70 -8.41
N ARG A 3 13.80 -5.70 -7.53
CA ARG A 3 12.68 -6.65 -7.44
C ARG A 3 11.49 -5.83 -6.93
N LYS A 4 10.62 -5.40 -7.85
CA LYS A 4 9.36 -4.73 -7.51
C LYS A 4 8.59 -5.69 -6.61
N ASN A 5 8.46 -5.34 -5.33
CA ASN A 5 7.75 -6.21 -4.42
C ASN A 5 6.26 -6.09 -4.73
N ALA A 6 5.67 -7.12 -5.32
CA ALA A 6 4.30 -7.08 -5.86
C ALA A 6 3.30 -6.63 -4.79
N PHE A 7 3.47 -7.08 -3.54
CA PHE A 7 2.64 -6.67 -2.41
C PHE A 7 2.69 -5.16 -2.13
N PHE A 8 3.89 -4.57 -2.13
CA PHE A 8 4.06 -3.14 -1.89
C PHE A 8 3.47 -2.30 -3.03
N MET A 9 3.65 -2.76 -4.28
CA MET A 9 3.13 -2.09 -5.46
C MET A 9 1.59 -2.14 -5.49
N THR A 10 0.99 -3.31 -5.24
CA THR A 10 -0.47 -3.47 -5.17
C THR A 10 -1.07 -2.63 -4.04
N GLY A 11 -0.46 -2.64 -2.85
CA GLY A 11 -0.90 -1.79 -1.74
C GLY A 11 -0.87 -0.31 -2.10
N THR A 12 0.22 0.16 -2.72
CA THR A 12 0.37 1.57 -3.10
C THR A 12 -0.64 1.98 -4.17
N ILE A 13 -0.76 1.20 -5.26
CA ILE A 13 -1.70 1.50 -6.36
C ILE A 13 -3.14 1.47 -5.84
N GLY A 14 -3.49 0.45 -5.05
CA GLY A 14 -4.79 0.33 -4.42
C GLY A 14 -5.12 1.54 -3.54
N MET A 15 -4.17 2.00 -2.72
CA MET A 15 -4.37 3.15 -1.84
C MET A 15 -4.62 4.45 -2.63
N VAL A 16 -3.85 4.67 -3.69
CA VAL A 16 -3.99 5.85 -4.56
C VAL A 16 -5.34 5.85 -5.28
N LEU A 17 -5.71 4.73 -5.89
CA LEU A 17 -7.01 4.60 -6.57
C LEU A 17 -8.18 4.74 -5.59
N SER A 18 -8.08 4.12 -4.41
CA SER A 18 -9.09 4.22 -3.35
C SER A 18 -9.29 5.66 -2.92
N ALA A 19 -8.20 6.42 -2.73
CA ALA A 19 -8.28 7.82 -2.34
C ALA A 19 -8.92 8.69 -3.43
N ALA A 20 -8.54 8.50 -4.70
CA ALA A 20 -9.15 9.21 -5.81
C ALA A 20 -10.65 8.93 -5.91
N LEU A 21 -11.06 7.65 -5.79
CA LEU A 21 -12.47 7.28 -5.77
C LEU A 21 -13.20 7.86 -4.55
N HIS A 22 -12.61 7.81 -3.35
CA HIS A 22 -13.24 8.34 -2.14
C HIS A 22 -13.54 9.83 -2.26
N ILE A 23 -12.59 10.61 -2.75
CA ILE A 23 -12.79 12.05 -3.01
C ILE A 23 -13.92 12.24 -4.02
N PHE A 24 -13.94 11.47 -5.11
CA PHE A 24 -14.98 11.57 -6.12
C PHE A 24 -16.38 11.23 -5.59
N PHE A 25 -16.53 10.14 -4.82
CA PHE A 25 -17.82 9.75 -4.26
C PHE A 25 -18.30 10.67 -3.12
N SER A 26 -17.38 11.10 -2.25
CA SER A 26 -17.71 11.96 -1.10
C SER A 26 -17.98 13.40 -1.54
N LEU A 27 -17.09 14.02 -2.32
CA LEU A 27 -17.23 15.42 -2.73
C LEU A 27 -18.00 15.59 -4.05
N GLY A 28 -17.82 14.68 -5.00
CA GLY A 28 -18.48 14.77 -6.30
C GLY A 28 -19.96 14.37 -6.24
N LEU A 29 -20.30 13.35 -5.45
CA LEU A 29 -21.68 12.84 -5.35
C LEU A 29 -22.34 13.07 -3.99
N GLY A 30 -21.61 13.58 -2.98
CA GLY A 30 -22.18 13.85 -1.65
C GLY A 30 -22.62 12.59 -0.89
N LEU A 31 -22.07 11.41 -1.23
CA LEU A 31 -22.48 10.16 -0.60
C LEU A 31 -21.79 9.96 0.75
N GLU A 32 -22.52 10.23 1.84
CA GLU A 32 -22.08 9.94 3.21
C GLU A 32 -21.73 8.44 3.42
N SER A 33 -22.47 7.53 2.78
CA SER A 33 -22.22 6.08 2.83
C SER A 33 -20.88 5.66 2.22
N ALA A 34 -20.22 6.53 1.46
CA ALA A 34 -18.89 6.25 0.91
C ALA A 34 -17.88 6.03 2.05
N HIS A 35 -17.97 6.79 3.14
CA HIS A 35 -17.01 6.73 4.25
C HIS A 35 -16.88 5.32 4.85
N THR A 36 -18.00 4.61 5.04
CA THR A 36 -17.99 3.24 5.60
C THR A 36 -17.36 2.21 4.67
N ILE A 37 -17.61 2.33 3.36
CA ILE A 37 -17.04 1.41 2.36
C ILE A 37 -15.55 1.67 2.20
N PHE A 38 -15.13 2.94 2.08
CA PHE A 38 -13.73 3.30 1.94
C PHE A 38 -12.92 2.99 3.20
N PHE A 39 -13.50 3.03 4.40
CA PHE A 39 -12.83 2.59 5.62
C PHE A 39 -12.34 1.13 5.54
N SER A 40 -13.18 0.25 4.97
CA SER A 40 -12.80 -1.15 4.75
C SER A 40 -11.70 -1.29 3.70
N LEU A 41 -11.81 -0.57 2.58
CA LEU A 41 -10.80 -0.58 1.51
C LEU A 41 -9.44 -0.08 1.98
N TYR A 42 -9.40 1.03 2.73
CA TYR A 42 -8.16 1.56 3.28
C TYR A 42 -7.50 0.56 4.23
N THR A 43 -8.29 -0.13 5.07
CA THR A 43 -7.76 -1.15 5.97
C THR A 43 -7.06 -2.26 5.18
N VAL A 44 -7.71 -2.79 4.15
CA VAL A 44 -7.15 -3.86 3.29
C VAL A 44 -5.85 -3.41 2.64
N PHE A 45 -5.84 -2.26 1.97
CA PHE A 45 -4.64 -1.77 1.27
C PHE A 45 -3.51 -1.36 2.22
N THR A 46 -3.84 -0.90 3.43
CA THR A 46 -2.84 -0.67 4.49
C THR A 46 -2.13 -1.95 4.87
N VAL A 47 -2.85 -3.07 5.02
CA VAL A 47 -2.23 -4.38 5.29
C VAL A 47 -1.27 -4.76 4.15
N PHE A 48 -1.69 -4.61 2.89
CA PHE A 48 -0.81 -4.86 1.74
C PHE A 48 0.47 -4.00 1.75
N LEU A 49 0.34 -2.72 2.11
CA LEU A 49 1.46 -1.79 2.28
C LEU A 49 2.40 -2.22 3.41
N THR A 50 1.86 -2.55 4.58
CA THR A 50 2.64 -2.99 5.75
C THR A 50 3.41 -4.28 5.46
N PHE A 51 2.75 -5.28 4.86
CA PHE A 51 3.41 -6.54 4.46
C PHE A 51 4.46 -6.31 3.37
N GLY A 52 4.12 -5.52 2.35
CA GLY A 52 5.07 -5.15 1.29
C GLY A 52 6.30 -4.43 1.83
N PHE A 53 6.10 -3.50 2.77
CA PHE A 53 7.17 -2.75 3.42
C PHE A 53 8.05 -3.65 4.28
N ALA A 54 7.46 -4.53 5.09
CA ALA A 54 8.20 -5.48 5.92
C ALA A 54 9.11 -6.39 5.08
N GLN A 55 8.61 -6.88 3.95
CA GLN A 55 9.39 -7.70 3.02
C GLN A 55 10.52 -6.91 2.34
N VAL A 56 10.29 -5.66 1.94
CA VAL A 56 11.34 -4.79 1.38
C VAL A 56 12.42 -4.51 2.43
N LEU A 57 12.02 -4.13 3.65
CA LEU A 57 12.94 -3.84 4.75
C LEU A 57 13.80 -5.07 5.10
N GLY A 58 13.18 -6.25 5.19
CA GLY A 58 13.88 -7.50 5.43
C GLY A 58 14.88 -7.86 4.31
N SER A 59 14.49 -7.61 3.06
CA SER A 59 15.38 -7.83 1.90
C SER A 59 16.58 -6.89 1.90
N THR A 60 16.36 -5.60 2.20
CA THR A 60 17.42 -4.59 2.30
C THR A 60 18.39 -4.93 3.43
N ARG A 61 17.90 -5.31 4.61
CA ARG A 61 18.77 -5.72 5.74
C ARG A 61 19.64 -6.93 5.38
N ARG A 62 19.09 -7.97 4.76
CA ARG A 62 19.87 -9.14 4.32
C ARG A 62 20.92 -8.78 3.28
N LYS A 63 20.61 -7.88 2.35
CA LYS A 63 21.54 -7.43 1.32
C LYS A 63 22.70 -6.63 1.91
N THR A 64 22.42 -5.70 2.83
CA THR A 64 23.45 -4.92 3.54
C THR A 64 24.33 -5.80 4.42
N ALA A 65 23.75 -6.78 5.13
CA ALA A 65 24.51 -7.73 5.94
C ALA A 65 25.47 -8.58 5.09
N ARG A 66 25.05 -9.05 3.91
CA ARG A 66 25.93 -9.78 2.97
C ARG A 66 27.09 -8.94 2.43
N ILE A 67 26.88 -7.65 2.18
CA ILE A 67 27.94 -6.77 1.65
C ILE A 67 29.00 -6.48 2.73
N ARG A 68 28.62 -6.45 4.01
CA ARG A 68 29.55 -6.25 5.13
C ARG A 68 30.42 -7.48 5.47
N LEU A 69 30.00 -8.68 5.07
CA LEU A 69 30.69 -9.94 5.36
C LEU A 69 31.66 -10.37 4.25
N LYS A 70 31.78 -9.59 3.17
CA LYS A 70 32.61 -9.89 2.00
C LYS A 70 33.65 -8.79 1.83
#